data_AF-A0A3C0S4S8-F1
#
_entry.id   AF-A0A3C0S4S8-F1
#
_cell.length_a   1.000
_cell.length_b   1.000
_cell.length_c   1.000
_cell.angle_alpha   90.00
_cell.angle_beta   90.00
_cell.angle_gamma   90.00
#
_symmetry.space_group_name_H-M   'P 1'
#
loop_
_entity.id
_entity.type
_entity.pdbx_description
1 polymer ?
#
loop_
_entity_poly.entity_id
_entity_poly.type
_entity_poly.pdbx_seq_one_letter_code
_entity_poly.pdbx_strand_id
1 'polypeptide(L)'
;LGCAFCASIFSIANARMVKKSSPTLITFYEMMGACFWISILMLFTGDFNAEMRLGQQDLIYLLLLGVVCTAVAYVMGVAVMKELSAFTVALTTNLEPVYGILLAMLIFGQKETMSGGFYLGACIVLGAVFTYPYVKTKLENRQKDLVIRKLH
;
A
#
# COMPACT_ATOMS: atom_id res chain seq x y z
N LEU A 1 -2.78 3.02 15.23
CA LEU A 1 -1.95 4.24 15.43
C LEU A 1 -0.47 3.96 15.22
N GLY A 2 0.16 3.03 15.97
CA GLY A 2 1.59 2.71 15.81
C GLY A 2 2.02 2.34 14.38
N CYS A 3 1.30 1.43 13.72
CA CYS A 3 1.61 1.03 12.33
C CYS A 3 1.55 2.20 11.34
N ALA A 4 0.54 3.07 11.46
CA ALA A 4 0.39 4.23 10.58
C ALA A 4 1.50 5.27 10.79
N PHE A 5 1.96 5.45 12.03
CA PHE A 5 3.10 6.30 12.36
C PHE A 5 4.40 5.76 11.75
N CYS A 6 4.67 4.47 11.95
CA CYS A 6 5.84 3.80 11.37
C CYS A 6 5.81 3.84 9.83
N ALA A 7 4.67 3.53 9.21
CA ALA A 7 4.51 3.59 7.76
C ALA A 7 4.74 5.00 7.20
N SER A 8 4.31 6.05 7.92
CA SER A 8 4.53 7.44 7.53
C SER A 8 6.01 7.82 7.60
N ILE A 9 6.71 7.47 8.70
CA ILE A 9 8.17 7.69 8.83
C ILE A 9 8.91 6.96 7.73
N PHE A 10 8.57 5.70 7.51
CA PHE A 10 9.16 4.85 6.49
C PHE A 10 8.98 5.46 5.08
N SER A 11 7.77 5.87 4.73
CA SER A 11 7.49 6.51 3.43
C SER A 11 8.26 7.83 3.25
N ILE A 12 8.35 8.66 4.29
CA ILE A 12 9.12 9.92 4.25
C ILE A 12 10.62 9.65 4.11
N ALA A 13 11.15 8.64 4.81
CA ALA A 13 12.54 8.24 4.70
C ALA A 13 12.86 7.78 3.27
N ASN A 14 12.01 6.95 2.69
CA ASN A 14 12.19 6.44 1.32
C ASN A 14 12.13 7.55 0.28
N ALA A 15 11.18 8.47 0.39
CA ALA A 15 11.08 9.63 -0.50
C ALA A 15 12.30 10.57 -0.40
N ARG A 16 13.06 10.55 0.71
CA ARG A 16 14.33 11.27 0.83
C ARG A 16 15.50 10.47 0.26
N MET A 17 15.59 9.18 0.59
CA MET A 17 16.69 8.31 0.17
C MET A 17 16.71 8.06 -1.33
N VAL A 18 15.54 7.92 -1.95
CA VAL A 18 15.40 7.64 -3.39
C VAL A 18 15.92 8.78 -4.29
N LYS A 19 16.08 9.99 -3.74
CA LYS A 19 16.69 11.12 -4.45
C LYS A 19 18.20 11.00 -4.59
N LYS A 20 18.85 10.21 -3.74
CA LYS A 20 20.32 10.06 -3.69
C LYS A 20 20.79 8.64 -4.04
N SER A 21 19.88 7.67 -4.05
CA SER A 21 20.21 6.25 -4.24
C SER A 21 19.22 5.58 -5.18
N SER A 22 19.61 4.44 -5.76
CA SER A 22 18.72 3.68 -6.64
C SER A 22 17.59 3.03 -5.82
N PRO A 23 16.33 3.03 -6.32
CA PRO A 23 15.20 2.40 -5.65
C PRO A 23 15.47 0.93 -5.31
N THR A 24 16.03 0.19 -6.27
CA THR A 24 16.36 -1.24 -6.13
C THR A 24 17.28 -1.52 -4.95
N LEU A 25 18.30 -0.67 -4.74
CA LEU A 25 19.27 -0.86 -3.65
C LEU A 25 18.64 -0.54 -2.30
N ILE A 26 17.82 0.52 -2.22
CA ILE A 26 17.06 0.85 -1.01
C ILE A 26 16.16 -0.33 -0.63
N THR A 27 15.33 -0.79 -1.56
CA THR A 27 14.39 -1.89 -1.31
C THR A 27 15.08 -3.20 -0.99
N PHE A 28 16.27 -3.45 -1.56
CA PHE A 28 17.05 -4.64 -1.22
C PHE A 28 17.42 -4.67 0.27
N TYR A 29 17.94 -3.55 0.80
CA TYR A 29 18.26 -3.44 2.23
C TYR A 29 17.01 -3.53 3.12
N GLU A 30 15.88 -2.97 2.68
CA GLU A 30 14.61 -3.06 3.40
C GLU A 30 14.08 -4.49 3.49
N MET A 31 14.10 -5.22 2.38
CA MET A 31 13.65 -6.62 2.34
C MET A 31 14.59 -7.52 3.16
N MET A 32 15.90 -7.29 3.12
CA MET A 32 16.86 -7.98 3.99
C MET A 32 16.60 -7.68 5.47
N GLY A 33 16.36 -6.41 5.82
CA GLY A 33 16.04 -6.00 7.18
C GLY A 33 14.73 -6.62 7.68
N ALA A 34 13.70 -6.64 6.83
CA ALA A 34 12.43 -7.29 7.13
C ALA A 34 12.62 -8.80 7.37
N CYS A 35 13.32 -9.50 6.48
CA CYS A 35 13.64 -10.92 6.64
C CYS A 35 14.40 -11.19 7.95
N PHE A 36 15.42 -10.40 8.25
CA PHE A 36 16.22 -10.51 9.47
C PHE A 36 15.38 -10.31 10.73
N TRP A 37 14.62 -9.21 10.80
CA TRP A 37 13.84 -8.89 11.99
C TRP A 37 12.67 -9.86 12.21
N ILE A 38 11.99 -10.28 11.14
CA ILE A 38 10.93 -11.30 11.21
C ILE A 38 11.52 -12.63 11.69
N SER A 39 12.68 -13.04 11.19
CA SER A 39 13.34 -14.28 11.63
C SER A 39 13.68 -14.24 13.12
N ILE A 40 14.18 -13.11 13.61
CA ILE A 40 14.46 -12.92 15.05
C ILE A 40 13.17 -13.01 15.86
N LEU A 41 12.10 -12.33 15.43
CA LEU A 41 10.82 -12.39 16.13
C LEU A 41 10.29 -13.83 16.20
N MET A 42 10.32 -14.57 15.09
CA MET A 42 9.91 -15.97 15.05
C MET A 42 10.76 -16.89 15.93
N LEU A 43 12.04 -16.57 16.10
CA LEU A 43 12.93 -17.31 17.00
C LEU A 43 12.52 -17.11 18.47
N PHE A 44 12.14 -15.89 18.85
CA PHE A 44 11.72 -15.58 20.23
C PHE A 44 10.29 -16.05 20.54
N THR A 45 9.38 -16.05 19.56
CA THR A 45 8.02 -16.56 19.75
C THR A 45 7.95 -18.08 19.68
N GLY A 46 9.01 -18.74 19.19
CA GLY A 46 9.07 -20.19 19.03
C GLY A 46 8.23 -20.68 17.85
N ASP A 47 7.98 -19.83 16.85
CA ASP A 47 7.14 -20.15 15.68
C ASP A 47 7.88 -20.96 14.60
N PHE A 48 9.17 -21.25 14.79
CA PHE A 48 9.91 -22.22 13.97
C PHE A 48 9.52 -23.66 14.32
N ASN A 49 8.28 -24.03 14.01
CA ASN A 49 7.70 -25.33 14.31
C ASN A 49 7.48 -26.19 13.07
N ALA A 50 7.10 -27.45 13.28
CA ALA A 50 6.80 -28.43 12.23
C ALA A 50 5.62 -28.04 11.31
N GLU A 51 4.85 -27.01 11.67
CA GLU A 51 3.82 -26.41 10.81
C GLU A 51 4.41 -25.59 9.65
N MET A 52 5.69 -25.25 9.68
CA MET A 52 6.41 -24.61 8.56
C MET A 52 6.76 -25.59 7.42
N ARG A 53 5.99 -26.68 7.28
CA ARG A 53 6.13 -27.65 6.19
C ARG A 53 5.43 -27.11 4.95
N LEU A 54 6.20 -26.51 4.07
CA LEU A 54 5.71 -26.00 2.79
C LEU A 54 5.55 -27.15 1.78
N GLY A 55 4.35 -27.27 1.22
CA GLY A 55 4.13 -28.08 0.03
C GLY A 55 4.78 -27.46 -1.19
N GLN A 56 4.94 -28.24 -2.26
CA GLN A 56 5.53 -27.75 -3.50
C GLN A 56 4.68 -26.64 -4.16
N GLN A 57 3.36 -26.70 -4.00
CA GLN A 57 2.44 -25.65 -4.48
C GLN A 57 2.57 -24.36 -3.68
N ASP A 58 2.70 -24.46 -2.36
CA ASP A 58 2.87 -23.30 -1.48
C ASP A 58 4.15 -22.55 -1.82
N LEU A 59 5.23 -23.27 -2.14
CA LEU A 59 6.49 -22.66 -2.56
C LEU A 59 6.34 -21.83 -3.85
N ILE A 60 5.58 -22.32 -4.82
CA ILE A 60 5.32 -21.59 -6.07
C ILE A 60 4.54 -20.31 -5.80
N TYR A 61 3.47 -20.40 -4.99
CA TYR A 61 2.68 -19.21 -4.63
C TYR A 61 3.48 -18.22 -3.78
N LEU A 62 4.32 -18.70 -2.86
CA LEU A 62 5.19 -17.87 -2.04
C LEU A 62 6.22 -17.13 -2.90
N LEU A 63 6.81 -17.80 -3.89
CA LEU A 63 7.73 -17.17 -4.83
C LEU A 63 7.02 -16.12 -5.70
N LEU A 64 5.83 -16.44 -6.22
CA LEU A 64 5.05 -15.49 -7.01
C LEU A 64 4.71 -14.24 -6.18
N LEU A 65 4.16 -14.44 -4.98
CA LEU A 65 3.77 -13.36 -4.09
C LEU A 65 4.98 -12.55 -3.63
N GLY A 66 6.03 -13.21 -3.13
CA GLY A 66 7.21 -12.56 -2.58
C GLY A 66 8.04 -11.81 -3.63
N VAL A 67 8.15 -12.33 -4.85
CA VAL A 67 8.92 -11.68 -5.92
C VAL A 67 8.08 -10.66 -6.66
N VAL A 68 6.97 -11.09 -7.27
CA VAL A 68 6.19 -10.23 -8.18
C VAL A 68 5.36 -9.23 -7.38
N CYS A 69 4.57 -9.72 -6.42
CA CYS A 69 3.64 -8.86 -5.69
C CYS A 69 4.30 -8.05 -4.57
N THR A 70 5.43 -8.51 -4.02
CA THR A 70 6.14 -7.80 -2.95
C THR A 70 7.39 -7.11 -3.49
N ALA A 71 8.46 -7.83 -3.82
CA ALA A 71 9.75 -7.20 -4.12
C ALA A 71 9.67 -6.23 -5.31
N VAL A 72 9.12 -6.66 -6.45
CA VAL A 72 9.00 -5.82 -7.65
C VAL A 72 8.04 -4.65 -7.41
N ALA A 73 6.88 -4.89 -6.81
CA ALA A 73 5.93 -3.84 -6.46
C ALA A 73 6.54 -2.78 -5.52
N TYR A 74 7.36 -3.21 -4.55
CA TYR A 74 8.02 -2.30 -3.61
C TYR A 74 9.09 -1.45 -4.30
N VAL A 75 9.92 -2.07 -5.15
CA VAL A 75 10.92 -1.34 -5.96
C VAL A 75 10.23 -0.25 -6.78
N MET A 76 9.12 -0.60 -7.45
CA MET A 76 8.33 0.37 -8.21
C MET A 76 7.70 1.45 -7.32
N GLY A 77 7.15 1.08 -6.17
CA GLY A 77 6.57 2.02 -5.21
C GLY A 77 7.59 3.05 -4.72
N VAL A 78 8.80 2.60 -4.36
CA VAL A 78 9.90 3.50 -3.99
C VAL A 78 10.37 4.31 -5.20
N ALA A 79 10.45 3.72 -6.40
CA ALA A 79 10.84 4.44 -7.61
C ALA A 79 9.87 5.59 -7.95
N VAL A 80 8.56 5.39 -7.78
CA VAL A 80 7.54 6.43 -7.99
C VAL A 80 7.71 7.60 -7.02
N MET A 81 8.27 7.38 -5.83
CA MET A 81 8.58 8.45 -4.88
C MET A 81 9.71 9.39 -5.35
N LYS A 82 10.38 9.10 -6.48
CA LYS A 82 11.27 10.07 -7.13
C LYS A 82 10.51 11.24 -7.72
N GLU A 83 9.36 10.96 -8.33
CA GLU A 83 8.57 11.93 -9.08
C GLU A 83 7.37 12.44 -8.26
N LEU A 84 6.82 11.59 -7.39
CA LEU A 84 5.67 11.90 -6.56
C LEU A 84 6.07 12.05 -5.09
N SER A 85 5.35 12.90 -4.34
CA SER A 85 5.56 13.03 -2.90
C SER A 85 5.14 11.75 -2.15
N ALA A 86 5.79 11.47 -1.02
CA ALA A 86 5.40 10.39 -0.10
C ALA A 86 3.90 10.42 0.24
N PHE A 87 3.35 11.62 0.40
CA PHE A 87 1.93 11.84 0.65
C PHE A 87 1.03 11.36 -0.50
N THR A 88 1.41 11.64 -1.75
CA THR A 88 0.63 11.22 -2.93
C THR A 88 0.67 9.70 -3.06
N VAL A 89 1.83 9.08 -2.85
CA VAL A 89 1.97 7.62 -2.86
C VAL A 89 1.11 6.98 -1.76
N ALA A 90 1.15 7.51 -0.54
CA ALA A 90 0.32 7.03 0.57
C ALA A 90 -1.19 7.17 0.28
N LEU A 91 -1.61 8.26 -0.37
CA LEU A 91 -3.00 8.43 -0.78
C LEU A 91 -3.42 7.38 -1.82
N THR A 92 -2.56 7.09 -2.79
CA THR A 92 -2.81 6.06 -3.79
C THR A 92 -2.88 4.66 -3.16
N THR A 93 -2.02 4.36 -2.18
CA THR A 93 -2.10 3.09 -1.43
C THR A 93 -3.41 2.98 -0.65
N ASN A 94 -3.94 4.08 -0.12
CA ASN A 94 -5.26 4.06 0.55
C ASN A 94 -6.42 3.75 -0.42
N LEU A 95 -6.21 3.76 -1.74
CA LEU A 95 -7.18 3.29 -2.74
C LEU A 95 -7.14 1.77 -2.95
N GLU A 96 -6.14 1.07 -2.44
CA GLU A 96 -6.03 -0.40 -2.48
C GLU A 96 -7.32 -1.13 -2.07
N PRO A 97 -8.01 -0.79 -0.96
CA PRO A 97 -9.29 -1.42 -0.61
C PRO A 97 -10.38 -1.22 -1.68
N VAL A 98 -10.38 -0.08 -2.40
CA VAL A 98 -11.36 0.16 -3.48
C VAL A 98 -11.07 -0.71 -4.67
N TYR A 99 -9.82 -0.80 -5.12
CA TYR A 99 -9.45 -1.69 -6.22
C TYR A 99 -9.72 -3.15 -5.88
N GLY A 100 -9.50 -3.54 -4.62
CA GLY A 100 -9.86 -4.86 -4.11
C GLY A 100 -11.37 -5.17 -4.24
N ILE A 101 -12.24 -4.25 -3.83
CA ILE A 101 -13.70 -4.40 -3.97
C ILE A 101 -14.10 -4.48 -5.45
N LEU A 102 -13.54 -3.63 -6.31
CA LEU A 102 -13.84 -3.63 -7.74
C LEU A 102 -13.41 -4.93 -8.42
N LEU A 103 -12.20 -5.42 -8.13
CA LEU A 103 -11.71 -6.71 -8.63
C LEU A 103 -12.54 -7.87 -8.11
N ALA A 104 -12.94 -7.85 -6.84
CA ALA A 104 -13.80 -8.88 -6.27
C ALA A 104 -15.16 -8.94 -6.99
N MET A 105 -15.79 -7.79 -7.26
CA MET A 105 -17.03 -7.74 -8.02
C MET A 105 -16.87 -8.25 -9.46
N LEU A 106 -15.73 -7.97 -10.11
CA LEU A 106 -15.47 -8.39 -11.49
C LEU A 106 -15.21 -9.90 -11.59
N ILE A 107 -14.39 -10.45 -10.68
CA ILE A 107 -13.96 -11.85 -10.71
C ILE A 107 -15.04 -12.80 -10.17
N PHE A 108 -15.66 -12.46 -9.03
CA PHE A 108 -16.67 -13.32 -8.40
C PHE A 108 -18.10 -13.08 -8.93
N GLY A 109 -18.36 -11.95 -9.58
CA GLY A 109 -19.68 -11.61 -10.12
C GLY A 109 -20.79 -11.60 -9.06
N GLN A 110 -22.04 -11.85 -9.47
CA GLN A 110 -23.18 -12.12 -8.56
C GLN A 110 -23.23 -13.58 -8.05
N LYS A 111 -22.19 -14.38 -8.30
CA LYS A 111 -22.25 -15.84 -8.07
C LYS A 111 -22.29 -16.22 -6.59
N GLU A 112 -21.86 -15.32 -5.73
CA GLU A 112 -22.18 -15.32 -4.32
C GLU A 112 -23.03 -14.09 -4.03
N THR A 113 -24.32 -14.26 -3.73
CA THR A 113 -25.12 -13.17 -3.17
C THR A 113 -24.54 -12.81 -1.81
N MET A 114 -23.61 -11.87 -1.80
CA MET A 114 -23.01 -11.38 -0.57
C MET A 114 -24.11 -10.77 0.30
N SER A 115 -24.03 -10.96 1.61
CA SER A 115 -24.98 -10.42 2.59
C SER A 115 -25.28 -8.93 2.32
N GLY A 116 -26.51 -8.46 2.58
CA GLY A 116 -26.86 -7.03 2.49
C GLY A 116 -25.90 -6.11 3.26
N GLY A 117 -25.27 -6.62 4.34
CA GLY A 117 -24.23 -5.90 5.09
C GLY A 117 -22.93 -5.68 4.29
N PHE A 118 -22.56 -6.61 3.40
CA PHE A 118 -21.40 -6.43 2.52
C PHE A 118 -21.62 -5.27 1.54
N TYR A 119 -22.82 -5.18 0.94
CA TYR A 119 -23.14 -4.09 0.02
C TYR A 119 -23.15 -2.72 0.71
N LEU A 120 -23.71 -2.62 1.92
CA LEU A 120 -23.65 -1.39 2.72
C LEU A 120 -22.21 -1.02 3.09
N GLY A 121 -21.41 -1.99 3.53
CA GLY A 121 -19.99 -1.77 3.85
C GLY A 121 -19.19 -1.31 2.63
N ALA A 122 -19.40 -1.95 1.47
CA ALA A 122 -18.77 -1.56 0.22
C ALA A 122 -19.15 -0.14 -0.19
N CYS A 123 -20.43 0.24 -0.10
CA CYS A 123 -20.89 1.60 -0.38
C CYS A 123 -20.24 2.65 0.54
N ILE A 124 -20.10 2.35 1.84
CA ILE A 124 -19.46 3.27 2.80
C ILE A 124 -17.97 3.45 2.48
N VAL A 125 -17.23 2.36 2.22
CA VAL A 125 -15.81 2.40 1.89
C VAL A 125 -15.59 3.15 0.57
N LEU A 126 -16.35 2.82 -0.47
CA LEU A 126 -16.29 3.52 -1.76
C LEU A 126 -16.60 5.02 -1.58
N GLY A 127 -17.67 5.35 -0.85
CA GLY A 127 -18.05 6.73 -0.56
C GLY A 127 -16.95 7.52 0.14
N ALA A 128 -16.35 6.97 1.20
CA ALA A 128 -15.26 7.62 1.93
C ALA A 128 -14.03 7.86 1.03
N VAL A 129 -13.67 6.86 0.23
CA VAL A 129 -12.48 6.90 -0.61
C VAL A 129 -12.62 7.83 -1.82
N PHE A 130 -13.80 7.95 -2.43
CA PHE A 130 -14.04 8.92 -3.51
C PHE A 130 -14.26 10.34 -2.99
N THR A 131 -14.87 10.50 -1.81
CA THR A 131 -15.12 11.82 -1.22
C THR A 131 -13.82 12.55 -0.91
N TYR A 132 -12.80 11.84 -0.39
CA TYR A 132 -11.53 12.45 0.00
C TYR A 132 -10.79 13.16 -1.16
N PRO A 133 -10.45 12.52 -2.30
CA PRO A 133 -9.80 13.17 -3.42
C PRO A 133 -10.70 14.24 -4.05
N TYR A 134 -12.01 14.02 -4.15
CA TYR A 134 -12.94 15.03 -4.68
C TYR A 134 -12.94 16.32 -3.85
N VAL A 135 -13.01 16.20 -2.51
CA VAL A 135 -12.94 17.34 -1.60
C VAL A 135 -11.56 18.00 -1.64
N LYS A 136 -10.47 17.21 -1.69
CA LYS A 136 -9.10 17.73 -1.77
C LYS A 136 -8.88 18.55 -3.05
N THR A 137 -9.26 18.03 -4.21
CA THR A 137 -9.15 18.76 -5.50
C THR A 137 -9.98 20.03 -5.49
N LYS A 138 -11.19 19.99 -4.91
CA LYS A 138 -12.05 21.17 -4.80
C LYS A 138 -11.47 22.23 -3.85
N LEU A 139 -10.84 21.83 -2.75
CA LEU A 139 -10.17 22.73 -1.81
C LEU A 139 -8.90 23.33 -2.39
N GLU A 140 -8.06 22.53 -3.07
CA GLU A 140 -6.85 23.01 -3.76
C GLU A 140 -7.17 24.02 -4.86
N ASN A 141 -8.24 23.79 -5.63
CA ASN A 141 -8.71 24.72 -6.66
C ASN A 141 -9.24 26.03 -6.05
N ARG A 142 -10.04 25.96 -4.97
CA ARG A 142 -10.51 27.18 -4.27
C ARG A 142 -9.37 27.99 -3.65
N GLN A 143 -8.32 27.35 -3.14
CA GLN A 143 -7.14 28.05 -2.64
C GLN A 143 -6.37 28.77 -3.77
N LYS A 144 -6.20 28.11 -4.92
CA LYS A 144 -5.58 28.76 -6.10
C LYS A 144 -6.36 29.99 -6.56
N ASP A 145 -7.69 29.90 -6.63
CA ASP A 145 -8.56 31.02 -7.02
C ASP A 145 -8.48 32.21 -6.04
N LEU A 146 -8.37 31.94 -4.73
CA LEU A 146 -8.23 32.98 -3.71
C LEU A 146 -6.86 33.68 -3.73
N VAL A 147 -5.80 32.96 -4.08
CA VAL A 147 -4.46 33.54 -4.25
C VAL A 147 -4.40 34.42 -5.49
N ILE A 148 -4.98 33.98 -6.62
CA ILE A 148 -5.04 34.78 -7.86
C ILE A 148 -5.81 36.10 -7.64
N ARG A 149 -6.92 36.07 -6.89
CA ARG A 149 -7.70 37.26 -6.54
C ARG A 149 -6.99 38.26 -5.60
N LYS A 150 -5.91 37.87 -4.91
CA LYS A 150 -5.10 38.79 -4.08
C LYS A 150 -3.94 39.41 -4.85
N LEU A 151 -3.60 38.88 -6.01
CA LEU A 151 -2.52 39.35 -6.89
C LEU A 151 -2.98 40.39 -7.93
N HIS A 152 -4.30 40.52 -8.12
CA HIS A 152 -4.96 41.61 -8.85
C HIS A 152 -5.65 42.54 -7.85
#